data_AF-A0A849FA42-F1
#
_entry.id   AF-A0A849FA42-F1
#
_cell.length_a   1.000
_cell.length_b   1.000
_cell.length_c   1.000
_cell.angle_alpha   90.00
_cell.angle_beta   90.00
_cell.angle_gamma   90.00
#
_symmetry.space_group_name_H-M   'P 1'
#
loop_
_entity.id
_entity.type
_entity.pdbx_description
1 polymer ?
#
loop_
_entity_poly.entity_id
_entity_poly.type
_entity_poly.pdbx_seq_one_letter_code
_entity_poly.pdbx_strand_id
1 'polypeptide(L)'
;MACDRGASERGGTGSGFGKTIFLHGASSSGKSTLTRALRAVLPVPLWHISIDHLRDGGDLPSARITSVEFAWSAMRGDRKAGRAEADFHHVHNGLRYDLEVGGTGDLSKSVAVVVAGWQSGPRNSSLSRA
;
A
#
# COMPACT_ATOMS: atom_id res chain seq x y z
N MET A 1 32.58 23.87 44.90
CA MET A 1 31.32 23.39 44.30
C MET A 1 31.64 23.07 42.85
N ALA A 2 32.14 21.86 42.61
CA ALA A 2 32.70 21.45 41.33
C ALA A 2 31.61 20.96 40.39
N CYS A 3 31.69 21.43 39.16
CA CYS A 3 30.96 20.95 38.00
C CYS A 3 31.35 19.50 37.76
N ASP A 4 30.43 18.56 37.95
CA ASP A 4 30.63 17.15 37.58
C ASP A 4 30.06 16.91 36.17
N ARG A 5 30.90 16.36 35.31
CA ARG A 5 30.60 15.98 33.93
C ARG A 5 30.26 14.49 33.94
N GLY A 6 28.97 14.16 33.86
CA GLY A 6 28.51 12.82 33.50
C GLY A 6 28.33 12.70 31.99
N ALA A 7 29.27 12.03 31.32
CA ALA A 7 29.12 11.58 29.95
C ALA A 7 28.32 10.26 29.88
N SER A 8 27.78 9.95 28.68
CA SER A 8 27.07 8.72 28.26
C SER A 8 25.56 8.78 28.53
N GLU A 9 24.68 8.72 27.53
CA GLU A 9 24.57 7.63 26.56
C GLU A 9 24.34 8.10 25.12
N ARG A 10 25.10 7.50 24.19
CA ARG A 10 24.76 7.47 22.77
C ARG A 10 23.56 6.52 22.60
N GLY A 11 22.46 6.99 22.03
CA GLY A 11 21.32 6.12 21.73
C GLY A 11 20.33 6.74 20.75
N GLY A 12 20.45 6.39 19.46
CA GLY A 12 19.38 6.53 18.49
C GLY A 12 19.61 7.54 17.37
N THR A 13 20.53 7.25 16.45
CA THR A 13 20.39 7.66 15.05
C THR A 13 19.22 6.88 14.42
N GLY A 14 18.00 7.12 14.92
CA GLY A 14 16.78 6.64 14.27
C GLY A 14 16.34 7.73 13.32
N SER A 15 16.64 7.58 12.04
CA SER A 15 16.08 8.45 11.03
C SER A 15 14.55 8.33 11.10
N GLY A 16 13.91 9.36 11.65
CA GLY A 16 12.45 9.46 11.70
C GLY A 16 11.89 9.75 10.31
N PHE A 17 12.22 8.90 9.33
CA PHE A 17 11.58 8.95 8.02
C PHE A 17 10.19 8.34 8.11
N GLY A 18 9.23 8.99 7.45
CA GLY A 18 7.88 8.46 7.31
C GLY A 18 7.92 7.02 6.76
N LYS A 19 7.12 6.13 7.35
CA LYS A 19 7.01 4.74 6.92
C LYS A 19 5.86 4.59 5.93
N THR A 20 6.16 4.26 4.68
CA THR A 20 5.14 4.00 3.64
C THR A 20 4.78 2.51 3.59
N ILE A 21 3.50 2.19 3.36
CA ILE A 21 3.02 0.84 3.04
C ILE A 21 2.47 0.89 1.61
N PHE A 22 3.07 0.10 0.72
CA PHE A 22 2.56 -0.06 -0.64
C PHE A 22 1.77 -1.36 -0.74
N LEU A 23 0.48 -1.28 -1.05
CA LEU A 23 -0.38 -2.44 -1.20
C LEU A 23 -0.54 -2.78 -2.69
N HIS A 24 0.05 -3.90 -3.10
CA HIS A 24 -0.03 -4.40 -4.47
C HIS A 24 -0.99 -5.60 -4.57
N GLY A 25 -1.75 -5.71 -5.66
CA GLY A 25 -2.68 -6.83 -5.90
C GLY A 25 -3.83 -6.48 -6.85
N ALA A 26 -4.55 -7.50 -7.34
CA ALA A 26 -5.67 -7.35 -8.28
C ALA A 26 -6.80 -6.44 -7.75
N SER A 27 -7.57 -5.79 -8.63
CA SER A 27 -8.60 -4.78 -8.25
C SER A 27 -9.64 -5.28 -7.24
N SER A 28 -9.88 -6.60 -7.14
CA SER A 28 -10.80 -7.24 -6.20
C SER A 28 -10.13 -7.94 -5.00
N SER A 29 -8.81 -7.88 -4.84
CA SER A 29 -8.05 -8.65 -3.85
C SER A 29 -8.22 -8.20 -2.38
N GLY A 30 -9.08 -7.22 -2.12
CA GLY A 30 -9.38 -6.75 -0.75
C GLY A 30 -8.46 -5.65 -0.21
N LYS A 31 -7.62 -5.00 -1.03
CA LYS A 31 -6.71 -3.91 -0.58
C LYS A 31 -7.43 -2.81 0.20
N SER A 32 -8.55 -2.28 -0.32
CA SER A 32 -9.31 -1.21 0.34
C SER A 32 -9.91 -1.67 1.68
N THR A 33 -10.25 -2.96 1.82
CA THR A 33 -10.69 -3.56 3.08
C THR A 33 -9.54 -3.68 4.08
N LEU A 34 -8.37 -4.18 3.65
CA LEU A 34 -7.16 -4.25 4.46
C LEU A 34 -6.71 -2.87 4.94
N THR A 35 -6.72 -1.85 4.06
CA THR A 35 -6.37 -0.48 4.45
C THR A 35 -7.32 0.09 5.49
N ARG A 36 -8.64 -0.14 5.35
CA ARG A 36 -9.62 0.30 6.36
C ARG A 36 -9.33 -0.33 7.72
N ALA A 37 -9.03 -1.63 7.76
CA ALA A 37 -8.69 -2.32 8.99
C ALA A 37 -7.36 -1.82 9.59
N LEU A 38 -6.34 -1.57 8.76
CA LEU A 38 -5.06 -0.98 9.20
C LEU A 38 -5.23 0.40 9.82
N ARG A 39 -6.04 1.27 9.21
CA ARG A 39 -6.34 2.61 9.75
C ARG A 39 -7.02 2.57 11.11
N ALA A 40 -7.79 1.52 11.40
CA ALA A 40 -8.47 1.36 12.67
C ALA A 40 -7.54 0.93 13.81
N VAL A 41 -6.40 0.29 13.50
CA VAL A 41 -5.50 -0.30 14.51
C VAL A 41 -4.17 0.45 14.67
N LEU A 42 -3.73 1.21 13.67
CA LEU A 42 -2.43 1.88 13.73
C LEU A 42 -2.48 3.08 14.68
N PRO A 43 -1.54 3.19 15.65
CA PRO A 43 -1.53 4.26 16.64
C PRO A 43 -0.99 5.60 16.08
N VAL A 44 -0.63 5.65 14.79
CA VAL A 44 -0.07 6.82 14.11
C VAL A 44 -1.02 7.32 13.02
N PRO A 45 -1.04 8.62 12.71
CA PRO A 45 -1.85 9.15 11.62
C PRO A 45 -1.41 8.52 10.29
N LEU A 46 -2.29 7.72 9.68
CA LEU A 46 -2.06 7.09 8.38
C LEU A 46 -2.76 7.88 7.26
N TRP A 47 -1.97 8.45 6.37
CA TRP A 47 -2.48 9.04 5.13
C TRP A 47 -2.68 7.94 4.09
N HIS A 48 -3.93 7.70 3.72
CA HIS A 48 -4.29 6.71 2.71
C HIS A 48 -4.65 7.40 1.41
N ILE A 49 -3.81 7.22 0.39
CA ILE A 49 -4.04 7.67 -0.98
C ILE A 49 -4.37 6.46 -1.85
N SER A 50 -5.51 6.49 -2.53
CA SER A 50 -5.93 5.48 -3.48
C SER A 50 -6.61 6.14 -4.68
N ILE A 51 -6.58 5.46 -5.83
CA ILE A 51 -7.32 5.91 -7.02
C ILE A 51 -8.84 5.90 -6.79
N ASP A 52 -9.33 5.06 -5.87
CA ASP A 52 -10.73 5.05 -5.48
C ASP A 52 -11.15 6.40 -4.89
N HIS A 53 -10.28 7.09 -4.15
CA HIS A 53 -10.59 8.44 -3.64
C HIS A 53 -10.76 9.45 -4.77
N LEU A 54 -9.94 9.36 -5.82
CA LEU A 54 -10.10 10.22 -6.99
C LEU A 54 -11.43 9.93 -7.72
N ARG A 55 -11.78 8.64 -7.83
CA ARG A 55 -13.04 8.20 -8.46
C ARG A 55 -14.27 8.63 -7.68
N ASP A 56 -14.25 8.40 -6.38
CA ASP A 56 -15.42 8.54 -5.51
C ASP A 56 -15.49 9.94 -4.88
N GLY A 57 -14.41 10.72 -4.93
CA GLY A 57 -14.29 12.09 -4.40
C GLY A 57 -14.92 13.18 -5.28
N GLY A 58 -15.45 12.81 -6.46
CA GLY A 58 -16.08 13.76 -7.39
C GLY A 58 -15.10 14.53 -8.28
N ASP A 59 -13.80 14.22 -8.21
CA ASP A 59 -12.76 14.84 -9.04
C ASP A 59 -12.82 14.35 -10.50
N LEU A 60 -13.39 13.16 -10.73
CA LEU A 60 -13.63 12.66 -12.07
C LEU A 60 -14.88 13.32 -12.68
N PRO A 61 -14.90 13.56 -14.01
CA PRO A 61 -16.08 14.07 -14.72
C PRO A 61 -17.15 12.97 -14.84
N SER A 62 -17.69 12.53 -13.71
CA SER A 62 -18.56 11.35 -13.59
C SER A 62 -19.79 11.44 -14.49
N ALA A 63 -20.40 12.62 -14.65
CA ALA A 63 -21.52 12.80 -15.57
C ALA A 63 -21.16 12.44 -17.02
N ARG A 64 -19.98 12.86 -17.50
CA ARG A 64 -19.47 12.56 -18.85
C ARG A 64 -19.06 11.09 -19.02
N ILE A 65 -18.56 10.49 -17.94
CA ILE A 65 -18.22 9.06 -17.90
C ILE A 65 -19.50 8.21 -17.96
N THR A 66 -20.50 8.53 -17.14
CA THR A 66 -21.80 7.84 -17.09
C THR A 66 -22.59 8.02 -18.37
N SER A 67 -22.53 9.18 -19.01
CA SER A 67 -23.14 9.41 -20.32
C SER A 67 -22.41 8.73 -21.47
N VAL A 68 -21.31 8.00 -21.18
CA VAL A 68 -20.49 7.30 -22.18
C VAL A 68 -19.98 8.25 -23.26
N GLU A 69 -19.73 9.52 -22.92
CA GLU A 69 -19.23 10.52 -23.88
C GLU A 69 -17.87 10.12 -24.45
N PHE A 70 -17.12 9.35 -23.66
CA PHE A 70 -15.84 8.79 -24.03
C PHE A 70 -15.98 7.28 -24.23
N ALA A 71 -15.72 6.83 -25.46
CA ALA A 71 -15.71 5.40 -25.80
C ALA A 71 -14.43 4.68 -25.31
N TRP A 72 -14.12 4.79 -24.01
CA TRP A 72 -12.92 4.19 -23.40
C TRP A 72 -12.78 2.69 -23.66
N SER A 73 -13.90 1.96 -23.75
CA SER A 73 -13.91 0.54 -24.13
C SER A 73 -13.39 0.33 -25.55
N ALA A 74 -13.84 1.14 -26.51
CA ALA A 74 -13.38 1.10 -27.89
C ALA A 74 -11.91 1.54 -28.04
N MET A 75 -11.47 2.51 -27.24
CA MET A 75 -10.08 3.01 -27.26
C MET A 75 -9.08 2.03 -26.63
N ARG A 76 -9.48 1.23 -25.64
CA ARG A 76 -8.60 0.28 -24.94
C ARG A 76 -8.36 -1.03 -25.70
N GLY A 77 -9.18 -1.32 -26.71
CA GLY A 77 -9.21 -2.61 -27.40
C GLY A 77 -9.70 -3.76 -26.51
N ASP A 78 -9.95 -4.92 -27.12
CA ASP A 78 -10.47 -6.09 -26.39
C ASP A 78 -9.42 -6.69 -25.47
N ARG A 79 -9.77 -6.80 -24.19
CA ARG A 79 -8.96 -7.53 -23.21
C ARG A 79 -9.17 -9.03 -23.46
N LYS A 80 -8.23 -9.70 -24.12
CA LYS A 80 -8.28 -11.15 -24.34
C LYS A 80 -8.48 -11.88 -23.00
N ALA A 81 -9.39 -12.86 -22.96
CA ALA A 81 -9.55 -13.73 -21.80
C ALA A 81 -8.20 -14.41 -21.47
N GLY A 82 -7.86 -14.49 -20.19
CA GLY A 82 -6.53 -14.96 -19.72
C GLY A 82 -5.46 -13.87 -19.58
N ARG A 83 -5.69 -12.64 -20.10
CA ARG A 83 -4.75 -11.53 -19.93
C ARG A 83 -4.62 -11.07 -18.48
N ALA A 84 -5.66 -11.18 -17.66
CA ALA A 84 -5.59 -10.82 -16.24
C ALA A 84 -4.60 -11.69 -15.45
N GLU A 85 -4.56 -12.99 -15.74
CA GLU A 85 -3.59 -13.95 -15.17
C GLU A 85 -2.18 -13.62 -15.66
N ALA A 86 -2.01 -13.40 -16.97
CA ALA A 86 -0.72 -13.02 -17.54
C ALA A 86 -0.22 -11.66 -17.03
N ASP A 87 -1.11 -10.68 -16.87
CA ASP A 87 -0.82 -9.36 -16.29
C ASP A 87 -0.47 -9.49 -14.81
N PHE A 88 -1.13 -10.39 -14.05
CA PHE A 88 -0.75 -10.68 -12.68
C PHE A 88 0.68 -11.20 -12.60
N HIS A 89 1.03 -12.22 -13.38
CA HIS A 89 2.40 -12.74 -13.41
C HIS A 89 3.39 -11.67 -13.89
N HIS A 90 3.04 -10.89 -14.90
CA HIS A 90 3.92 -9.86 -15.47
C HIS A 90 4.20 -8.72 -14.49
N VAL A 91 3.18 -8.16 -13.85
CA VAL A 91 3.32 -7.01 -12.95
C VAL A 91 4.03 -7.42 -11.65
N HIS A 92 3.87 -8.68 -11.21
CA HIS A 92 4.55 -9.19 -10.03
C HIS A 92 5.95 -9.76 -10.32
N ASN A 93 6.30 -10.02 -11.59
CA ASN A 93 7.58 -10.63 -11.95
C ASN A 93 8.77 -9.72 -11.57
N GLY A 94 9.74 -10.28 -10.84
CA GLY A 94 10.95 -9.57 -10.43
C GLY A 94 10.77 -8.59 -9.26
N LEU A 95 9.55 -8.42 -8.73
CA LEU A 95 9.31 -7.64 -7.52
C LEU A 95 9.54 -8.48 -6.27
N ARG A 96 10.21 -7.88 -5.28
CA ARG A 96 10.34 -8.45 -3.93
C ARG A 96 9.46 -7.64 -2.99
N TYR A 97 8.50 -8.30 -2.37
CA TYR A 97 7.68 -7.72 -1.32
C TYR A 97 8.31 -7.95 0.04
N ASP A 98 8.18 -6.99 0.95
CA ASP A 98 8.57 -7.19 2.34
C ASP A 98 7.63 -8.21 3.02
N LEU A 99 6.36 -8.25 2.61
CA LEU A 99 5.32 -9.13 3.14
C LEU A 99 4.35 -9.54 2.04
N GLU A 100 3.88 -10.78 2.11
CA GLU A 100 2.77 -11.30 1.30
C GLU A 100 1.64 -11.74 2.22
N VAL A 101 0.41 -11.29 1.94
CA VAL A 101 -0.77 -11.61 2.73
C VAL A 101 -1.87 -12.15 1.83
N GLY A 102 -2.54 -13.21 2.30
CA GLY A 102 -3.64 -13.84 1.56
C GLY A 102 -4.92 -13.00 1.57
N GLY A 103 -5.61 -12.94 0.43
CA GLY A 103 -6.88 -12.21 0.28
C GLY A 103 -8.14 -12.99 0.70
N THR A 104 -8.04 -14.30 0.92
CA THR A 104 -9.16 -15.21 1.24
C THR A 104 -9.18 -15.69 2.70
N GLY A 105 -8.26 -15.21 3.53
CA GLY A 105 -8.10 -15.62 4.93
C GLY A 105 -8.74 -14.66 5.94
N ASP A 106 -8.46 -14.89 7.21
CA ASP A 106 -8.86 -14.01 8.31
C ASP A 106 -8.16 -12.64 8.21
N LEU A 107 -8.96 -11.60 8.00
CA LEU A 107 -8.50 -10.22 7.85
C LEU A 107 -7.67 -9.75 9.06
N SER A 108 -8.03 -10.18 10.27
CA SER A 108 -7.33 -9.78 11.50
C SER A 108 -5.89 -10.29 11.51
N LYS A 109 -5.66 -11.50 10.99
CA LYS A 109 -4.31 -12.07 10.86
C LYS A 109 -3.48 -11.30 9.85
N SER A 110 -4.07 -10.97 8.69
CA SER A 110 -3.39 -10.16 7.66
C SER A 110 -3.00 -8.78 8.19
N VAL A 111 -3.89 -8.13 8.95
CA VAL A 111 -3.60 -6.85 9.61
C VAL A 111 -2.44 -6.98 10.60
N ALA A 112 -2.46 -8.01 11.46
CA ALA A 112 -1.41 -8.22 12.44
C ALA A 112 -0.02 -8.44 11.80
N VAL A 113 0.03 -9.22 10.71
CA VAL A 113 1.28 -9.45 9.95
C VAL A 113 1.81 -8.14 9.36
N VAL A 114 0.95 -7.32 8.76
CA VAL A 114 1.36 -6.03 8.18
C VAL A 114 1.84 -5.06 9.25
N VAL A 115 1.16 -4.97 10.40
CA VAL A 115 1.55 -4.11 11.52
C VAL A 115 2.91 -4.54 12.08
N ALA A 116 3.09 -5.84 12.32
CA ALA A 116 4.34 -6.38 12.84
C ALA A 116 5.50 -6.11 11.88
N GLY A 117 5.33 -6.39 10.59
CA GLY A 117 6.35 -6.14 9.58
C GLY A 117 6.66 -4.66 9.35
N TRP A 118 5.66 -3.78 9.50
CA TRP A 118 5.83 -2.33 9.45
C TRP A 118 6.64 -1.79 10.65
N GLN A 119 6.49 -2.41 11.82
CA GLN A 119 7.23 -2.07 13.04
C GLN A 119 8.67 -2.57 13.00
N SER A 120 8.89 -3.80 12.51
CA SER A 120 10.23 -4.36 12.33
C SER A 120 10.98 -3.66 11.18
N GLY A 121 12.12 -3.00 11.47
CA GLY A 121 13.09 -2.63 10.41
C GLY A 121 13.89 -3.86 9.95
N PRO A 122 15.01 -3.72 9.20
CA PRO A 122 15.17 -3.06 7.91
C PRO A 122 14.35 -3.75 6.79
N ARG A 123 14.16 -3.06 5.65
CA ARG A 123 13.33 -3.53 4.52
C ARG A 123 14.21 -4.12 3.41
N ASN A 124 13.76 -5.21 2.79
CA ASN A 124 14.46 -5.85 1.66
C ASN A 124 13.60 -5.86 0.38
N SER A 125 12.54 -5.05 0.33
CA SER A 125 11.72 -4.91 -0.87
C SER A 125 12.44 -4.18 -1.99
N SER A 126 12.04 -4.48 -3.22
CA SER A 126 12.51 -3.77 -4.42
C SER A 126 12.16 -2.27 -4.42
N LEU A 127 11.23 -1.82 -3.56
CA LEU A 127 10.83 -0.42 -3.38
C LEU A 127 11.64 0.33 -2.30
N SER A 128 12.55 -0.35 -1.60
CA SER A 128 13.37 0.26 -0.53
C SER A 128 14.49 1.18 -1.06
N ARG A 129 14.70 1.24 -2.37
CA ARG A 129 15.76 2.01 -3.05
C ARG A 129 15.25 3.20 -3.88
N ALA A 130 13.95 3.52 -3.79
CA ALA A 130 13.33 4.61 -4.53
C ALA A 130 13.55 5.97 -3.86
#